data_AF-A0A1U7T2R0-F1
#
_entry.id   AF-A0A1U7T2R0-F1
#
_cell.length_a   1.000
_cell.length_b   1.000
_cell.length_c   1.000
_cell.angle_alpha   90.00
_cell.angle_beta   90.00
_cell.angle_gamma   90.00
#
_symmetry.space_group_name_H-M   'P 1'
#
loop_
_entity.id
_entity.type
_entity.pdbx_description
1 polymer ?
#
loop_
_entity_poly.entity_id
_entity_poly.type
_entity_poly.pdbx_seq_one_letter_code
_entity_poly.pdbx_strand_id
1 'polypeptide(L)'
;MASLLAKDTYLQSLARKICAQPGPEPRKRTWAGKTKGPEAAGPPKKKKKKRQKKFQEQKEHTAEHKIKSVEKKSPVASGTRRPEAAKEKEASGSHRAPADGPAKESDSLFALDFLRQRLHEKIQAARGQGGAKELSPATLEKRRRRKLERDRKKRKRKELRTKEKVAQVVDAGEAAAPTPDETPKESQEPPGLIFNKVEVGEDEPASKAQQRKEKRQKVKGNLTPLTGRNYRQLLERLQARQSHLDELRDQDEGKAQELEAKMKWTNLLYKAEGVKIRDDERLLQDALKRKEKRRAQRQRRWEKRTAGVVEKMQQRQDRRRQNLRKKKAARAERRLQKARKKGRVLPQDLAHAGLA
;
A
#
# COMPACT_ATOMS: atom_id res chain seq x y z
N MET A 1 -65.75 9.58 -33.97
CA MET A 1 -64.70 9.80 -32.95
C MET A 1 -64.52 8.50 -32.16
N ALA A 2 -63.44 7.73 -32.39
CA ALA A 2 -63.21 6.49 -31.65
C ALA A 2 -63.08 6.78 -30.14
N SER A 3 -63.87 6.07 -29.32
CA SER A 3 -63.94 6.27 -27.87
C SER A 3 -62.57 6.06 -27.22
N LEU A 4 -62.29 6.80 -26.15
CA LEU A 4 -61.01 6.74 -25.42
C LEU A 4 -60.67 5.32 -24.96
N LEU A 5 -61.69 4.53 -24.62
CA LEU A 5 -61.56 3.12 -24.26
C LEU A 5 -60.97 2.28 -25.40
N ALA A 6 -61.39 2.51 -26.65
CA ALA A 6 -60.84 1.79 -27.79
C ALA A 6 -59.35 2.10 -28.01
N LYS A 7 -58.94 3.37 -27.81
CA LYS A 7 -57.53 3.76 -27.90
C LYS A 7 -56.68 3.14 -26.79
N ASP A 8 -57.23 3.08 -25.57
CA ASP A 8 -56.53 2.51 -24.42
C ASP A 8 -56.37 0.99 -24.57
N THR A 9 -57.40 0.28 -25.03
CA THR A 9 -57.29 -1.16 -25.35
C THR A 9 -56.25 -1.43 -26.43
N TYR A 10 -56.17 -0.57 -27.46
CA TYR A 10 -55.16 -0.68 -28.51
C TYR A 10 -53.74 -0.50 -27.94
N LEU A 11 -53.51 0.52 -27.11
CA LEU A 11 -52.20 0.76 -26.48
C LEU A 11 -51.80 -0.37 -25.52
N GLN A 12 -52.74 -0.90 -24.75
CA GLN A 12 -52.49 -2.05 -23.87
C GLN A 12 -52.14 -3.32 -24.68
N SER A 13 -52.82 -3.55 -25.81
CA SER A 13 -52.50 -4.67 -26.71
C SER A 13 -51.11 -4.53 -27.35
N LEU A 14 -50.73 -3.30 -27.71
CA LEU A 14 -49.43 -2.96 -28.28
C LEU A 14 -48.31 -3.15 -27.23
N ALA A 15 -48.54 -2.68 -26.01
CA ALA A 15 -47.62 -2.87 -24.89
C ALA A 15 -47.41 -4.35 -24.57
N ARG A 16 -48.48 -5.16 -24.59
CA ARG A 16 -48.35 -6.63 -24.41
C ARG A 16 -47.51 -7.25 -25.53
N LYS A 17 -47.68 -6.86 -26.79
CA LYS A 17 -46.86 -7.37 -27.91
C LYS A 17 -45.38 -6.98 -27.82
N ILE A 18 -45.09 -5.78 -27.36
CA ILE A 18 -43.70 -5.27 -27.26
C ILE A 18 -43.01 -5.83 -26.01
N CYS A 19 -43.72 -5.89 -24.88
CA CYS A 19 -43.16 -6.31 -23.61
C CYS A 19 -43.16 -7.83 -23.39
N ALA A 20 -44.01 -8.59 -24.10
CA ALA A 20 -44.05 -10.05 -24.02
C ALA A 20 -43.19 -10.76 -25.08
N GLN A 21 -42.07 -10.15 -25.50
CA GLN A 21 -40.99 -10.94 -26.08
C GLN A 21 -40.32 -11.69 -24.91
N PRO A 22 -40.44 -13.02 -24.81
CA PRO A 22 -39.70 -13.77 -23.80
C PRO A 22 -38.21 -13.60 -24.11
N GLY A 23 -37.52 -12.80 -23.29
CA GLY A 23 -36.06 -12.79 -23.28
C GLY A 23 -35.54 -14.21 -23.02
N PRO A 24 -34.35 -14.57 -23.55
CA PRO A 24 -33.82 -15.93 -23.43
C PRO A 24 -33.79 -16.37 -21.96
N GLU A 25 -34.39 -17.53 -21.69
CA GLU A 25 -34.51 -18.09 -20.34
C GLU A 25 -33.16 -18.08 -19.61
N PRO A 26 -33.11 -17.63 -18.34
CA PRO A 26 -31.91 -17.76 -17.53
C PRO A 26 -31.63 -19.24 -17.29
N ARG A 27 -30.57 -19.75 -17.94
CA ARG A 27 -30.07 -21.12 -17.76
C ARG A 27 -29.98 -21.46 -16.27
N LYS A 28 -30.85 -22.36 -15.82
CA LYS A 28 -30.86 -22.92 -14.46
C LYS A 28 -29.50 -23.57 -14.20
N ARG A 29 -28.72 -22.99 -13.29
CA ARG A 29 -27.50 -23.63 -12.77
C ARG A 29 -27.94 -24.81 -11.89
N THR A 30 -27.75 -26.03 -12.37
CA THR A 30 -27.88 -27.23 -11.55
C THR A 30 -26.84 -27.19 -10.43
N TRP A 31 -27.30 -27.06 -9.19
CA TRP A 31 -26.49 -27.27 -8.00
C TRP A 31 -26.31 -28.78 -7.85
N ALA A 32 -25.16 -29.31 -8.29
CA ALA A 32 -24.87 -30.74 -8.19
C ALA A 32 -24.59 -31.10 -6.72
N GLY A 33 -25.63 -31.56 -6.03
CA GLY A 33 -25.56 -32.31 -4.79
C GLY A 33 -24.99 -33.71 -5.02
N LYS A 34 -24.34 -34.24 -3.99
CA LYS A 34 -23.78 -35.58 -3.88
C LYS A 34 -24.88 -36.65 -3.99
N THR A 35 -24.66 -37.66 -4.81
CA THR A 35 -25.21 -39.02 -4.64
C THR A 35 -24.22 -40.07 -5.13
N LYS A 36 -24.29 -41.22 -4.46
CA LYS A 36 -23.39 -42.39 -4.49
C LYS A 36 -23.54 -43.17 -5.82
N GLY A 37 -22.51 -43.97 -6.17
CA GLY A 37 -22.40 -44.80 -7.40
C GLY A 37 -23.39 -45.98 -7.49
N PRO A 38 -23.25 -46.90 -8.49
CA PRO A 38 -22.09 -47.81 -8.59
C PRO A 38 -21.55 -48.15 -10.01
N GLU A 39 -20.39 -48.80 -9.99
CA GLU A 39 -19.69 -49.72 -10.93
C GLU A 39 -20.02 -49.79 -12.44
N ALA A 40 -18.99 -49.62 -13.29
CA ALA A 40 -18.30 -50.74 -13.97
C ALA A 40 -17.17 -50.26 -14.93
N ALA A 41 -15.99 -50.88 -14.79
CA ALA A 41 -14.92 -51.13 -15.77
C ALA A 41 -14.12 -49.98 -16.50
N GLY A 42 -12.80 -49.92 -16.24
CA GLY A 42 -11.76 -49.72 -17.27
C GLY A 42 -10.96 -48.39 -17.34
N PRO A 43 -9.59 -48.36 -17.27
CA PRO A 43 -8.76 -47.14 -17.11
C PRO A 43 -7.90 -46.76 -18.37
N PRO A 44 -6.88 -45.85 -18.32
CA PRO A 44 -7.00 -44.39 -18.42
C PRO A 44 -6.14 -43.75 -19.55
N LYS A 45 -6.52 -42.58 -20.10
CA LYS A 45 -5.64 -41.80 -21.01
C LYS A 45 -5.36 -40.37 -20.52
N LYS A 46 -4.11 -40.20 -20.08
CA LYS A 46 -3.25 -39.00 -20.00
C LYS A 46 -3.87 -37.67 -20.49
N LYS A 47 -3.91 -36.65 -19.61
CA LYS A 47 -3.69 -35.25 -20.01
C LYS A 47 -3.20 -34.36 -18.86
N LYS A 48 -2.29 -33.46 -19.25
CA LYS A 48 -1.32 -32.71 -18.44
C LYS A 48 -1.97 -31.69 -17.49
N LYS A 49 -1.39 -31.62 -16.29
CA LYS A 49 -1.66 -30.66 -15.21
C LYS A 49 -1.07 -29.29 -15.59
N LYS A 50 -1.92 -28.33 -15.99
CA LYS A 50 -1.55 -26.92 -16.19
C LYS A 50 -1.45 -26.26 -14.80
N ARG A 51 -0.24 -26.06 -14.27
CA ARG A 51 -0.02 -25.33 -13.02
C ARG A 51 -0.01 -23.83 -13.31
N GLN A 52 -0.90 -23.10 -12.63
CA GLN A 52 -0.93 -21.65 -12.60
C GLN A 52 0.31 -21.12 -11.85
N LYS A 53 1.18 -20.43 -12.58
CA LYS A 53 2.18 -19.49 -12.06
C LYS A 53 1.49 -18.15 -11.86
N LYS A 54 1.16 -17.77 -10.62
CA LYS A 54 1.03 -16.37 -10.18
C LYS A 54 1.27 -16.35 -8.67
N PHE A 55 2.40 -15.77 -8.25
CA PHE A 55 2.63 -15.07 -6.97
C PHE A 55 4.14 -14.81 -6.85
N GLN A 56 4.63 -13.82 -7.61
CA GLN A 56 5.95 -13.25 -7.38
C GLN A 56 5.95 -11.81 -7.88
N GLU A 57 5.15 -10.96 -7.22
CA GLU A 57 5.11 -9.53 -7.50
C GLU A 57 4.61 -8.76 -6.26
N GLN A 58 5.08 -9.12 -5.06
CA GLN A 58 4.84 -8.36 -3.81
C GLN A 58 5.99 -8.54 -2.79
N LYS A 59 7.25 -8.49 -3.24
CA LYS A 59 8.42 -8.49 -2.34
C LYS A 59 9.41 -7.34 -2.55
N GLU A 60 9.08 -6.34 -3.36
CA GLU A 60 9.99 -5.21 -3.64
C GLU A 60 9.58 -3.88 -2.97
N HIS A 61 8.48 -3.82 -2.21
CA HIS A 61 8.02 -2.56 -1.59
C HIS A 61 8.06 -2.50 -0.06
N THR A 62 8.73 -3.44 0.61
CA THR A 62 8.86 -3.44 2.08
C THR A 62 10.31 -3.42 2.58
N ALA A 63 11.30 -3.20 1.70
CA ALA A 63 12.71 -3.15 2.07
C ALA A 63 13.36 -1.75 1.95
N GLU A 64 12.63 -0.71 1.53
CA GLU A 64 13.20 0.64 1.30
C GLU A 64 12.93 1.67 2.42
N HIS A 65 12.31 1.27 3.52
CA HIS A 65 12.06 2.14 4.68
C HIS A 65 12.70 1.62 5.96
N LYS A 66 14.03 1.47 5.94
CA LYS A 66 14.92 1.43 7.11
C LYS A 66 16.35 1.43 6.58
N ILE A 67 16.93 2.62 6.43
CA ILE A 67 18.36 3.00 6.46
C ILE A 67 18.34 4.46 6.00
N LYS A 68 18.29 5.40 6.96
CA LYS A 68 18.75 6.81 6.89
C LYS A 68 18.33 7.59 8.15
N SER A 69 19.00 7.27 9.24
CA SER A 69 19.37 8.15 10.36
C SER A 69 20.43 7.32 11.09
N VAL A 70 21.71 7.67 11.11
CA VAL A 70 22.29 8.82 11.78
C VAL A 70 23.74 8.92 11.28
N GLU A 71 24.18 10.09 10.83
CA GLU A 71 25.62 10.43 10.79
C GLU A 71 25.73 11.95 10.93
N LYS A 72 26.03 12.40 12.16
CA LYS A 72 26.68 13.68 12.43
C LYS A 72 27.81 13.40 13.43
N LYS A 73 28.95 14.01 13.10
CA LYS A 73 30.27 13.87 13.71
C LYS A 73 30.29 14.27 15.19
N SER A 74 31.23 13.70 15.94
CA SER A 74 31.76 14.28 17.18
C SER A 74 33.28 13.99 17.27
N PRO A 75 34.11 14.94 17.73
CA PRO A 75 35.52 14.75 18.02
C PRO A 75 35.82 14.58 19.53
N VAL A 76 36.96 13.92 19.81
CA VAL A 76 37.98 14.17 20.86
C VAL A 76 37.67 13.92 22.36
N ALA A 77 38.64 13.20 22.99
CA ALA A 77 39.03 13.09 24.41
C ALA A 77 38.04 12.36 25.37
N SER A 78 38.42 11.57 26.37
CA SER A 78 39.70 11.12 26.98
C SER A 78 39.36 10.03 28.02
N GLY A 79 40.35 9.26 28.49
CA GLY A 79 40.29 8.75 29.88
C GLY A 79 40.17 7.23 30.13
N THR A 80 41.29 6.52 30.01
CA THR A 80 41.88 5.64 31.04
C THR A 80 41.08 4.49 31.72
N ARG A 81 41.65 3.26 31.61
CA ARG A 81 41.97 2.23 32.66
C ARG A 81 41.48 0.79 32.38
N ARG A 82 42.48 -0.06 32.08
CA ARG A 82 42.65 -1.48 32.48
C ARG A 82 42.99 -1.55 34.01
N PRO A 83 43.23 -2.69 34.72
CA PRO A 83 43.63 -4.05 34.27
C PRO A 83 42.96 -5.25 35.01
N GLU A 84 43.08 -6.50 34.53
CA GLU A 84 43.91 -7.63 35.04
C GLU A 84 42.97 -8.81 35.45
N ALA A 85 43.23 -10.13 35.39
CA ALA A 85 44.45 -10.93 35.38
C ALA A 85 44.24 -12.40 34.84
N ALA A 86 45.35 -12.98 34.36
CA ALA A 86 45.85 -14.37 34.50
C ALA A 86 45.05 -15.63 34.12
N LYS A 87 45.54 -16.40 33.14
CA LYS A 87 46.41 -17.60 33.35
C LYS A 87 46.85 -18.23 32.02
N GLU A 88 48.17 -18.35 31.87
CA GLU A 88 48.87 -19.17 30.88
C GLU A 88 49.07 -20.60 31.42
N LYS A 89 49.04 -21.60 30.52
CA LYS A 89 49.97 -22.75 30.55
C LYS A 89 50.20 -23.26 29.12
N GLU A 90 51.47 -23.21 28.76
CA GLU A 90 52.17 -23.71 27.58
C GLU A 90 52.06 -25.22 27.34
N ALA A 91 52.14 -25.66 26.07
CA ALA A 91 53.31 -26.37 25.53
C ALA A 91 53.19 -26.66 24.02
N SER A 92 54.14 -26.08 23.24
CA SER A 92 54.98 -26.63 22.14
C SER A 92 54.34 -27.54 21.07
N GLY A 93 54.58 -27.44 19.76
CA GLY A 93 55.51 -26.72 18.87
C GLY A 93 55.19 -27.25 17.44
N SER A 94 55.28 -26.52 16.33
CA SER A 94 56.51 -26.22 15.57
C SER A 94 56.09 -25.64 14.20
N HIS A 95 57.04 -24.94 13.55
CA HIS A 95 57.08 -24.45 12.16
C HIS A 95 56.48 -23.07 11.84
N ARG A 96 57.27 -22.04 12.21
CA ARG A 96 57.90 -21.07 11.31
C ARG A 96 57.17 -20.78 9.99
N ALA A 97 56.55 -19.61 9.91
CA ALA A 97 56.25 -18.94 8.65
C ALA A 97 57.55 -18.59 7.91
N PRO A 98 57.56 -18.66 6.57
CA PRO A 98 58.28 -17.69 5.77
C PRO A 98 57.31 -16.64 5.22
N ALA A 99 57.83 -15.42 5.14
CA ALA A 99 57.26 -14.30 4.44
C ALA A 99 57.05 -14.59 2.94
N ASP A 100 56.11 -13.84 2.37
CA ASP A 100 56.01 -13.35 1.00
C ASP A 100 56.29 -14.30 -0.18
N GLY A 101 55.21 -14.63 -0.89
CA GLY A 101 55.25 -15.06 -2.28
C GLY A 101 54.02 -14.51 -3.01
N PRO A 102 54.17 -13.72 -4.10
CA PRO A 102 53.08 -13.03 -4.79
C PRO A 102 52.25 -13.95 -5.71
N ALA A 103 52.10 -15.23 -5.36
CA ALA A 103 51.40 -16.21 -6.21
C ALA A 103 49.95 -16.47 -5.78
N LYS A 104 49.61 -16.29 -4.50
CA LYS A 104 48.23 -16.52 -4.02
C LYS A 104 47.30 -15.33 -4.26
N GLU A 105 47.86 -14.13 -4.37
CA GLU A 105 47.08 -12.92 -4.67
C GLU A 105 46.64 -12.92 -6.13
N SER A 106 47.52 -13.27 -7.07
CA SER A 106 47.17 -13.46 -8.47
C SER A 106 46.08 -14.50 -8.64
N ASP A 107 46.20 -15.68 -8.01
CA ASP A 107 45.18 -16.73 -8.10
C ASP A 107 43.84 -16.30 -7.48
N SER A 108 43.87 -15.44 -6.45
CA SER A 108 42.66 -14.87 -5.85
C SER A 108 41.99 -13.81 -6.75
N LEU A 109 42.78 -13.01 -7.48
CA LEU A 109 42.28 -12.04 -8.44
C LEU A 109 41.72 -12.76 -9.68
N PHE A 110 42.40 -13.79 -10.19
CA PHE A 110 41.90 -14.65 -11.26
C PHE A 110 40.61 -15.38 -10.84
N ALA A 111 40.52 -15.87 -9.60
CA ALA A 111 39.30 -16.47 -9.08
C ALA A 111 38.14 -15.44 -8.99
N LEU A 112 38.43 -14.20 -8.58
CA LEU A 112 37.45 -13.11 -8.54
C LEU A 112 36.99 -12.71 -9.94
N ASP A 113 37.89 -12.63 -10.91
CA ASP A 113 37.56 -12.28 -12.29
C ASP A 113 36.80 -13.42 -12.98
N PHE A 114 37.13 -14.68 -12.71
CA PHE A 114 36.34 -15.82 -13.15
C PHE A 114 34.93 -15.82 -12.54
N LEU A 115 34.80 -15.47 -11.25
CA LEU A 115 33.51 -15.29 -10.59
C LEU A 115 32.71 -14.13 -11.19
N ARG A 116 33.37 -13.02 -11.53
CA ARG A 116 32.76 -11.88 -12.23
C ARG A 116 32.29 -12.28 -13.62
N GLN A 117 33.11 -12.99 -14.39
CA GLN A 117 32.75 -13.49 -15.72
C GLN A 117 31.55 -14.42 -15.65
N ARG A 118 31.58 -15.41 -14.74
CA ARG A 118 30.46 -16.34 -14.52
C ARG A 118 29.19 -15.66 -14.02
N LEU A 119 29.32 -14.58 -13.23
CA LEU A 119 28.20 -13.73 -12.83
C LEU A 119 27.62 -12.98 -14.03
N HIS A 120 28.45 -12.38 -14.88
CA HIS A 120 28.02 -11.68 -16.09
C HIS A 120 27.31 -12.64 -17.06
N GLU A 121 27.86 -13.83 -17.28
CA GLU A 121 27.21 -14.89 -18.07
C GLU A 121 25.86 -15.29 -17.48
N LYS A 122 25.77 -15.49 -16.16
CA LYS A 122 24.49 -15.77 -15.49
C LYS A 122 23.50 -14.61 -15.61
N ILE A 123 23.95 -13.36 -15.54
CA ILE A 123 23.11 -12.17 -15.69
C ILE A 123 22.62 -12.06 -17.14
N GLN A 124 23.47 -12.33 -18.13
CA GLN A 124 23.08 -12.32 -19.54
C GLN A 124 22.13 -13.47 -19.88
N ALA A 125 22.40 -14.69 -19.40
CA ALA A 125 21.49 -15.83 -19.51
C ALA A 125 20.15 -15.57 -18.81
N ALA A 126 20.16 -14.92 -17.64
CA ALA A 126 18.96 -14.50 -16.94
C ALA A 126 18.22 -13.36 -17.64
N ARG A 127 18.92 -12.45 -18.34
CA ARG A 127 18.30 -11.44 -19.21
C ARG A 127 17.58 -12.08 -20.40
N GLY A 128 18.16 -13.14 -20.98
CA GLY A 128 17.51 -13.93 -22.04
C GLY A 128 16.28 -14.72 -21.56
N GLN A 129 16.29 -15.22 -20.32
CA GLN A 129 15.17 -15.99 -19.76
C GLN A 129 14.12 -15.14 -19.02
N GLY A 130 14.46 -13.92 -18.64
CA GLY A 130 13.63 -12.98 -17.90
C GLY A 130 13.12 -11.85 -18.77
N GLY A 131 12.41 -12.13 -19.86
CA GLY A 131 11.54 -11.16 -20.53
C GLY A 131 12.16 -9.80 -20.89
N ALA A 132 13.48 -9.70 -21.05
CA ALA A 132 14.10 -8.57 -21.71
C ALA A 132 14.03 -8.84 -23.22
N LYS A 133 12.80 -8.83 -23.74
CA LYS A 133 12.60 -8.45 -25.13
C LYS A 133 13.23 -7.07 -25.20
N GLU A 134 14.37 -6.95 -25.87
CA GLU A 134 15.08 -5.70 -26.04
C GLU A 134 14.02 -4.65 -26.31
N LEU A 135 13.83 -3.79 -25.31
CA LEU A 135 12.83 -2.74 -25.40
C LEU A 135 13.26 -1.97 -26.63
N SER A 136 12.48 -2.08 -27.71
CA SER A 136 12.74 -1.45 -29.01
C SER A 136 13.32 -0.05 -28.76
N PRO A 137 14.34 0.39 -29.52
CA PRO A 137 15.04 1.65 -29.25
C PRO A 137 14.08 2.82 -28.97
N ALA A 138 12.93 2.86 -29.66
CA ALA A 138 11.84 3.80 -29.43
C ALA A 138 11.27 3.80 -27.99
N THR A 139 11.18 2.64 -27.33
CA THR A 139 10.72 2.51 -25.95
C THR A 139 11.80 2.93 -24.93
N LEU A 140 13.08 2.70 -25.23
CA LEU A 140 14.20 3.21 -24.42
C LEU A 140 14.29 4.73 -24.51
N GLU A 141 14.08 5.32 -25.69
CA GLU A 141 13.99 6.76 -25.89
C GLU A 141 12.81 7.38 -25.14
N LYS A 142 11.62 6.77 -25.19
CA LYS A 142 10.48 7.20 -24.38
C LYS A 142 10.79 7.18 -22.88
N ARG A 143 11.57 6.19 -22.41
CA ARG A 143 12.02 6.11 -21.02
C ARG A 143 13.06 7.18 -20.68
N ARG A 144 13.99 7.50 -21.60
CA ARG A 144 14.94 8.61 -21.47
C ARG A 144 14.22 9.96 -21.41
N ARG A 145 13.25 10.21 -22.30
CA ARG A 145 12.41 11.42 -22.29
C ARG A 145 11.65 11.57 -20.98
N ARG A 146 11.02 10.51 -20.46
CA ARG A 146 10.35 10.51 -19.15
C ARG A 146 11.30 10.79 -17.98
N LYS A 147 12.56 10.35 -18.07
CA LYS A 147 13.58 10.64 -17.06
C LYS A 147 13.97 12.11 -17.07
N LEU A 148 14.26 12.67 -18.26
CA LEU A 148 14.57 14.09 -18.44
C LEU A 148 13.40 14.99 -18.00
N GLU A 149 12.16 14.61 -18.30
CA GLU A 149 10.96 15.35 -17.87
C GLU A 149 10.82 15.36 -16.34
N ARG A 150 11.06 14.21 -15.68
CA ARG A 150 11.07 14.11 -14.21
C ARG A 150 12.18 14.98 -13.60
N ASP A 151 13.34 15.00 -14.23
CA ASP A 151 14.47 15.80 -13.73
C ASP A 151 14.23 17.30 -13.93
N ARG A 152 13.60 17.72 -15.04
CA ARG A 152 13.11 19.10 -15.25
C ARG A 152 12.07 19.50 -14.20
N LYS A 153 11.11 18.63 -13.90
CA LYS A 153 10.10 18.86 -12.83
C LYS A 153 10.75 18.97 -11.45
N LYS A 154 11.77 18.16 -11.17
CA LYS A 154 12.54 18.25 -9.92
C LYS A 154 13.33 19.55 -9.82
N ARG A 155 13.97 20.00 -10.90
CA ARG A 155 14.68 21.29 -10.95
C ARG A 155 13.73 22.46 -10.68
N LYS A 156 12.59 22.53 -11.39
CA LYS A 156 11.54 23.53 -11.14
C LYS A 156 11.06 23.54 -9.68
N ARG A 157 10.83 22.36 -9.08
CA ARG A 157 10.42 22.27 -7.68
C ARG A 157 11.50 22.72 -6.69
N LYS A 158 12.77 22.50 -7.03
CA LYS A 158 13.90 23.00 -6.23
C LYS A 158 14.03 24.52 -6.37
N GLU A 159 13.90 25.05 -7.59
CA GLU A 159 13.91 26.49 -7.87
C GLU A 159 12.77 27.23 -7.16
N LEU A 160 11.55 26.66 -7.15
CA LEU A 160 10.44 27.23 -6.39
C LEU A 160 10.73 27.20 -4.88
N ARG A 161 11.28 26.11 -4.35
CA ARG A 161 11.68 26.03 -2.94
C ARG A 161 12.81 26.99 -2.56
N THR A 162 13.75 27.24 -3.47
CA THR A 162 14.81 28.23 -3.23
C THR A 162 14.25 29.64 -3.33
N LYS A 163 13.34 29.92 -4.27
CA LYS A 163 12.63 31.20 -4.37
C LYS A 163 11.75 31.48 -3.15
N GLU A 164 11.00 30.48 -2.66
CA GLU A 164 10.23 30.55 -1.42
C GLU A 164 11.12 30.83 -0.21
N LYS A 165 12.29 30.19 -0.13
CA LYS A 165 13.25 30.44 0.96
C LYS A 165 13.90 31.82 0.87
N VAL A 166 14.22 32.29 -0.33
CA VAL A 166 14.77 33.64 -0.53
C VAL A 166 13.69 34.68 -0.20
N ALA A 167 12.45 34.50 -0.67
CA ALA A 167 11.33 35.35 -0.30
C ALA A 167 11.09 35.36 1.22
N GLN A 168 11.14 34.20 1.89
CA GLN A 168 11.01 34.11 3.34
C GLN A 168 12.15 34.78 4.12
N VAL A 169 13.36 34.85 3.55
CA VAL A 169 14.52 35.54 4.17
C VAL A 169 14.44 37.05 3.94
N VAL A 170 13.90 37.49 2.81
CA VAL A 170 13.63 38.92 2.54
C VAL A 170 12.49 39.42 3.43
N ASP A 171 11.42 38.65 3.59
CA ASP A 171 10.26 38.95 4.46
C ASP A 171 10.63 38.92 5.97
N ALA A 172 11.67 38.16 6.35
CA ALA A 172 12.20 38.16 7.73
C ALA A 172 13.22 39.29 8.01
N GLY A 173 13.59 40.08 7.00
CA GLY A 173 14.58 41.16 7.11
C GLY A 173 14.00 42.58 7.17
N GLU A 174 12.68 42.74 7.05
CA GLU A 174 12.04 44.06 6.95
C GLU A 174 11.01 44.25 8.08
N ALA A 175 11.52 44.41 9.30
CA ALA A 175 10.71 44.81 10.47
C ALA A 175 11.55 45.61 11.49
N ALA A 176 11.91 46.85 11.14
CA ALA A 176 12.24 47.93 12.07
C ALA A 176 12.05 49.30 11.37
N ALA A 177 10.99 50.03 11.74
CA ALA A 177 10.62 51.40 11.31
C ALA A 177 11.10 52.47 12.34
N PRO A 178 10.93 53.83 12.25
CA PRO A 178 9.92 54.63 11.50
C PRO A 178 10.34 56.03 10.91
N THR A 179 9.32 56.74 10.37
CA THR A 179 9.18 58.04 9.63
C THR A 179 9.30 59.34 10.48
N PRO A 180 9.32 60.61 9.96
CA PRO A 180 8.17 61.36 9.34
C PRO A 180 8.56 62.28 8.12
N ASP A 181 7.68 62.78 7.24
CA ASP A 181 6.88 64.02 7.39
C ASP A 181 5.84 64.24 6.24
N GLU A 182 5.04 65.29 6.39
CA GLU A 182 3.66 65.55 5.95
C GLU A 182 3.37 66.07 4.51
N THR A 183 2.19 65.66 3.98
CA THR A 183 1.20 66.36 3.07
C THR A 183 1.58 66.68 1.60
N PRO A 184 0.60 66.94 0.66
CA PRO A 184 -0.86 67.07 0.80
C PRO A 184 -1.70 66.21 -0.19
N LYS A 185 -3.02 66.31 0.00
CA LYS A 185 -4.12 65.69 -0.75
C LYS A 185 -4.07 66.01 -2.25
N GLU A 186 -4.23 64.99 -3.10
CA GLU A 186 -4.73 65.17 -4.46
C GLU A 186 -5.75 64.08 -4.80
N SER A 187 -6.88 64.54 -5.30
CA SER A 187 -8.11 63.80 -5.59
C SER A 187 -7.85 62.70 -6.61
N GLN A 188 -8.02 61.43 -6.24
CA GLN A 188 -8.05 60.34 -7.22
C GLN A 188 -9.39 60.36 -7.96
N GLU A 189 -9.39 60.98 -9.14
CA GLU A 189 -10.40 60.70 -10.16
C GLU A 189 -10.33 59.22 -10.56
N PRO A 190 -11.46 58.58 -10.95
CA PRO A 190 -11.44 57.19 -11.38
C PRO A 190 -10.47 57.04 -12.56
N PRO A 191 -9.69 55.94 -12.65
CA PRO A 191 -8.72 55.77 -13.72
C PRO A 191 -9.44 55.75 -15.06
N GLY A 192 -9.36 56.88 -15.76
CA GLY A 192 -9.91 57.06 -17.09
C GLY A 192 -9.25 56.06 -18.02
N LEU A 193 -10.06 55.30 -18.76
CA LEU A 193 -9.59 54.41 -19.79
C LEU A 193 -9.04 55.26 -20.95
N ILE A 194 -7.76 55.64 -20.86
CA ILE A 194 -7.07 56.35 -21.93
C ILE A 194 -6.76 55.30 -23.01
N PHE A 195 -7.26 55.52 -24.22
CA PHE A 195 -7.27 54.59 -25.37
C PHE A 195 -5.90 54.03 -25.80
N ASN A 196 -4.79 54.41 -25.15
CA ASN A 196 -3.45 53.93 -25.47
C ASN A 196 -2.60 53.45 -24.27
N LYS A 197 -3.12 53.50 -23.03
CA LYS A 197 -2.40 52.96 -21.87
C LYS A 197 -3.34 52.18 -20.98
N VAL A 198 -3.34 50.85 -21.16
CA VAL A 198 -3.97 49.93 -20.20
C VAL A 198 -2.98 49.78 -19.05
N GLU A 199 -3.14 50.59 -18.01
CA GLU A 199 -2.53 50.33 -16.72
C GLU A 199 -3.29 49.17 -16.08
N VAL A 200 -2.73 47.96 -16.21
CA VAL A 200 -3.15 46.82 -15.42
C VAL A 200 -2.67 47.10 -14.00
N GLY A 201 -3.55 47.65 -13.16
CA GLY A 201 -3.28 47.83 -11.74
C GLY A 201 -2.77 46.54 -11.09
N GLU A 202 -1.96 46.68 -10.04
CA GLU A 202 -1.22 45.62 -9.33
C GLU A 202 -2.09 44.52 -8.67
N ASP A 203 -3.38 44.50 -8.94
CA ASP A 203 -4.26 43.40 -8.57
C ASP A 203 -4.12 42.29 -9.62
N GLU A 204 -3.15 41.39 -9.44
CA GLU A 204 -3.08 40.16 -10.22
C GLU A 204 -4.46 39.49 -10.16
N PRO A 205 -5.19 39.34 -11.29
CA PRO A 205 -6.56 38.86 -11.23
C PRO A 205 -6.52 37.43 -10.71
N ALA A 206 -6.99 37.25 -9.47
CA ALA A 206 -7.07 35.97 -8.80
C ALA A 206 -7.50 34.90 -9.80
N SER A 207 -6.77 33.79 -9.83
CA SER A 207 -6.97 32.70 -10.79
C SER A 207 -8.47 32.43 -10.96
N LYS A 208 -8.94 32.13 -12.19
CA LYS A 208 -10.37 31.82 -12.46
C LYS A 208 -10.98 30.83 -11.46
N ALA A 209 -10.17 29.95 -10.85
CA ALA A 209 -10.56 29.06 -9.77
C ALA A 209 -10.82 29.76 -8.42
N GLN A 210 -10.00 30.76 -8.03
CA GLN A 210 -10.23 31.61 -6.85
C GLN A 210 -11.48 32.46 -7.03
N GLN A 211 -11.68 33.11 -8.18
CA GLN A 211 -12.91 33.85 -8.46
C GLN A 211 -14.17 32.96 -8.38
N ARG A 212 -14.09 31.71 -8.86
CA ARG A 212 -15.20 30.74 -8.71
C ARG A 212 -15.44 30.35 -7.25
N LYS A 213 -14.39 30.25 -6.43
CA LYS A 213 -14.52 29.97 -4.98
C LYS A 213 -15.11 31.15 -4.24
N GLU A 214 -14.67 32.37 -4.53
CA GLU A 214 -15.24 33.60 -3.95
C GLU A 214 -16.69 33.76 -4.34
N LYS A 215 -17.04 33.57 -5.62
CA LYS A 215 -18.44 33.57 -6.07
C LYS A 215 -19.26 32.50 -5.33
N ARG A 216 -18.69 31.31 -5.10
CA ARG A 216 -19.34 30.27 -4.28
C ARG A 216 -19.47 30.67 -2.82
N GLN A 217 -18.48 31.32 -2.22
CA GLN A 217 -18.55 31.80 -0.84
C GLN A 217 -19.57 32.92 -0.67
N LYS A 218 -19.69 33.83 -1.65
CA LYS A 218 -20.74 34.87 -1.67
C LYS A 218 -22.14 34.26 -1.71
N VAL A 219 -22.34 33.20 -2.51
CA VAL A 219 -23.66 32.58 -2.69
C VAL A 219 -24.00 31.57 -1.57
N LYS A 220 -23.00 30.83 -1.08
CA LYS A 220 -23.20 29.65 -0.20
C LYS A 220 -22.64 29.84 1.20
N GLY A 221 -21.98 30.96 1.45
CA GLY A 221 -21.23 31.22 2.67
C GLY A 221 -20.00 30.33 2.83
N ASN A 222 -19.50 30.32 4.07
CA ASN A 222 -18.33 29.53 4.48
C ASN A 222 -18.66 28.07 4.83
N LEU A 223 -19.89 27.61 4.54
CA LEU A 223 -20.34 26.28 4.93
C LEU A 223 -19.74 25.21 4.02
N THR A 224 -18.68 24.57 4.49
CA THR A 224 -17.98 23.55 3.71
C THR A 224 -18.85 22.29 3.56
N PRO A 225 -19.13 21.79 2.34
CA PRO A 225 -20.01 20.63 2.18
C PRO A 225 -19.36 19.35 2.76
N LEU A 226 -20.14 18.57 3.52
CA LEU A 226 -19.71 17.31 4.14
C LEU A 226 -19.53 16.23 3.07
N THR A 227 -18.34 16.21 2.49
CA THR A 227 -18.03 15.47 1.27
C THR A 227 -16.81 14.57 1.44
N GLY A 228 -16.77 13.51 0.63
CA GLY A 228 -15.64 12.58 0.62
C GLY A 228 -15.87 11.32 1.44
N ARG A 229 -14.80 10.51 1.58
CA ARG A 229 -14.86 9.15 2.15
C ARG A 229 -14.20 9.07 3.52
N ASN A 230 -13.79 10.18 4.13
CA ASN A 230 -13.12 10.19 5.43
C ASN A 230 -14.16 10.21 6.56
N TYR A 231 -14.80 9.08 6.81
CA TYR A 231 -15.93 8.99 7.74
C TYR A 231 -15.62 9.48 9.17
N ARG A 232 -14.37 9.37 9.64
CA ARG A 232 -13.95 9.91 10.95
C ARG A 232 -13.99 11.44 10.99
N GLN A 233 -13.32 12.08 10.04
CA GLN A 233 -13.34 13.54 9.90
C GLN A 233 -14.74 14.08 9.60
N LEU A 234 -15.56 13.32 8.86
CA LEU A 234 -16.95 13.71 8.61
C LEU A 234 -17.79 13.65 9.88
N LEU A 235 -17.63 12.61 10.70
CA LEU A 235 -18.31 12.53 12.00
C LEU A 235 -17.88 13.67 12.92
N GLU A 236 -16.58 13.92 13.03
CA GLU A 236 -16.04 15.01 13.84
C GLU A 236 -16.59 16.38 13.41
N ARG A 237 -16.61 16.66 12.10
CA ARG A 237 -17.20 17.90 11.57
C ARG A 237 -18.69 18.00 11.77
N LEU A 238 -19.40 16.88 11.75
CA LEU A 238 -20.84 16.83 11.95
C LEU A 238 -21.15 17.09 13.43
N GLN A 239 -20.44 16.43 14.34
CA GLN A 239 -20.53 16.64 15.78
C GLN A 239 -20.19 18.08 16.15
N ALA A 240 -19.13 18.66 15.59
CA ALA A 240 -18.78 20.07 15.82
C ALA A 240 -19.87 21.05 15.32
N ARG A 241 -20.62 20.69 14.28
CA ARG A 241 -21.76 21.49 13.82
C ARG A 241 -22.95 21.37 14.75
N GLN A 242 -23.23 20.16 15.22
CA GLN A 242 -24.30 19.92 16.18
C GLN A 242 -23.99 20.64 17.49
N SER A 243 -22.78 20.50 18.03
CA SER A 243 -22.39 21.19 19.26
C SER A 243 -22.49 22.71 19.13
N HIS A 244 -22.04 23.29 18.01
CA HIS A 244 -22.19 24.74 17.77
C HIS A 244 -23.67 25.16 17.64
N LEU A 245 -24.52 24.32 17.07
CA LEU A 245 -25.96 24.61 17.01
C LEU A 245 -26.61 24.48 18.39
N ASP A 246 -26.22 23.48 19.19
CA ASP A 246 -26.73 23.27 20.54
C ASP A 246 -26.28 24.39 21.48
N GLU A 247 -25.00 24.80 21.43
CA GLU A 247 -24.49 25.98 22.14
C GLU A 247 -25.25 27.26 21.77
N LEU A 248 -25.61 27.42 20.49
CA LEU A 248 -26.38 28.58 20.04
C LEU A 248 -27.87 28.46 20.41
N ARG A 249 -28.43 27.25 20.52
CA ARG A 249 -29.80 27.04 21.01
C ARG A 249 -29.92 27.40 22.49
N ASP A 250 -28.90 27.03 23.28
CA ASP A 250 -28.83 27.35 24.70
C ASP A 250 -28.75 28.87 24.95
N GLN A 251 -28.14 29.61 24.03
CA GLN A 251 -28.05 31.08 24.09
C GLN A 251 -29.27 31.76 23.48
N ASP A 252 -29.59 31.44 22.22
CA ASP A 252 -30.57 32.12 21.38
C ASP A 252 -31.22 31.15 20.36
N GLU A 253 -32.41 30.63 20.68
CA GLU A 253 -33.13 29.70 19.81
C GLU A 253 -33.40 30.26 18.40
N GLY A 254 -33.73 31.55 18.28
CA GLY A 254 -34.01 32.19 16.99
C GLY A 254 -32.80 32.19 16.05
N LYS A 255 -31.61 32.54 16.57
CA LYS A 255 -30.36 32.53 15.79
C LYS A 255 -29.97 31.10 15.40
N ALA A 256 -30.21 30.12 16.28
CA ALA A 256 -29.98 28.72 15.97
C ALA A 256 -30.88 28.21 14.83
N GLN A 257 -32.18 28.54 14.85
CA GLN A 257 -33.11 28.17 13.79
C GLN A 257 -32.73 28.82 12.44
N GLU A 258 -32.29 30.08 12.45
CA GLU A 258 -31.78 30.73 11.24
C GLU A 258 -30.52 30.04 10.69
N LEU A 259 -29.56 29.68 11.57
CA LEU A 259 -28.37 28.97 11.13
C LEU A 259 -28.72 27.60 10.58
N GLU A 260 -29.60 26.85 11.23
CA GLU A 260 -30.11 25.59 10.70
C GLU A 260 -30.77 25.75 9.33
N ALA A 261 -31.61 26.77 9.15
CA ALA A 261 -32.24 27.07 7.87
C ALA A 261 -31.17 27.36 6.82
N LYS A 262 -30.18 28.21 7.14
CA LYS A 262 -29.02 28.50 6.26
C LYS A 262 -28.26 27.21 5.91
N MET A 263 -28.04 26.30 6.86
CA MET A 263 -27.41 25.00 6.60
C MET A 263 -28.26 24.09 5.69
N LYS A 264 -29.57 24.02 5.93
CA LYS A 264 -30.52 23.22 5.12
C LYS A 264 -30.55 23.74 3.67
N TRP A 265 -30.65 25.05 3.47
CA TRP A 265 -30.67 25.67 2.14
C TRP A 265 -29.34 25.52 1.38
N THR A 266 -28.22 25.79 2.05
CA THR A 266 -26.89 25.60 1.43
C THR A 266 -26.64 24.14 1.06
N ASN A 267 -27.08 23.19 1.89
CA ASN A 267 -27.04 21.77 1.58
C ASN A 267 -27.87 21.40 0.34
N LEU A 268 -29.09 21.94 0.21
CA LEU A 268 -29.92 21.73 -0.98
C LEU A 268 -29.24 22.30 -2.24
N LEU A 269 -28.65 23.48 -2.14
CA LEU A 269 -27.94 24.12 -3.24
C LEU A 269 -26.69 23.33 -3.67
N TYR A 270 -25.97 22.71 -2.73
CA TYR A 270 -24.87 21.80 -3.04
C TYR A 270 -25.36 20.47 -3.64
N LYS A 271 -26.48 19.92 -3.16
CA LYS A 271 -27.10 18.72 -3.76
C LYS A 271 -27.54 19.00 -5.21
N ALA A 272 -28.10 20.18 -5.48
CA ALA A 272 -28.47 20.62 -6.83
C ALA A 272 -27.25 20.77 -7.76
N GLU A 273 -26.10 21.21 -7.24
CA GLU A 273 -24.83 21.19 -7.98
C GLU A 273 -24.28 19.78 -8.27
N GLY A 274 -24.90 18.73 -7.71
CA GLY A 274 -24.44 17.35 -7.84
C GLY A 274 -23.39 16.93 -6.79
N VAL A 275 -23.16 17.76 -5.77
CA VAL A 275 -22.24 17.43 -4.67
C VAL A 275 -22.90 16.39 -3.75
N LYS A 276 -22.24 15.24 -3.57
CA LYS A 276 -22.72 14.15 -2.69
C LYS A 276 -22.43 14.44 -1.22
N ILE A 277 -23.39 15.07 -0.56
CA ILE A 277 -23.35 15.40 0.86
C ILE A 277 -23.70 14.17 1.71
N ARG A 278 -22.98 13.97 2.82
CA ARG A 278 -23.17 12.85 3.77
C ARG A 278 -23.28 13.40 5.19
N ASP A 279 -24.49 13.78 5.56
CA ASP A 279 -24.78 14.44 6.85
C ASP A 279 -25.45 13.52 7.87
N ASP A 280 -25.58 12.23 7.57
CA ASP A 280 -26.22 11.27 8.48
C ASP A 280 -25.18 10.58 9.37
N GLU A 281 -25.21 10.86 10.67
CA GLU A 281 -24.29 10.27 11.64
C GLU A 281 -24.32 8.75 11.64
N ARG A 282 -25.53 8.17 11.68
CA ARG A 282 -25.75 6.72 11.71
C ARG A 282 -25.11 6.04 10.49
N LEU A 283 -25.32 6.61 9.30
CA LEU A 283 -24.75 6.07 8.07
C LEU A 283 -23.23 6.22 8.02
N LEU A 284 -22.68 7.31 8.56
CA LEU A 284 -21.24 7.53 8.66
C LEU A 284 -20.59 6.53 9.63
N GLN A 285 -21.18 6.31 10.80
CA GLN A 285 -20.74 5.30 11.76
C GLN A 285 -20.81 3.89 11.15
N ASP A 286 -21.90 3.55 10.46
CA ASP A 286 -22.02 2.27 9.77
C ASP A 286 -20.98 2.10 8.66
N ALA A 287 -20.71 3.15 7.90
CA ALA A 287 -19.68 3.13 6.87
C ALA A 287 -18.27 2.93 7.47
N LEU A 288 -18.03 3.49 8.66
CA LEU A 288 -16.83 3.28 9.45
C LEU A 288 -16.74 1.82 9.93
N LYS A 289 -17.79 1.29 10.56
CA LYS A 289 -17.89 -0.13 10.97
C LYS A 289 -17.66 -1.08 9.78
N ARG A 290 -18.24 -0.82 8.61
CA ARG A 290 -18.01 -1.61 7.38
C ARG A 290 -16.56 -1.53 6.89
N LYS A 291 -15.89 -0.38 7.04
CA LYS A 291 -14.45 -0.26 6.73
C LYS A 291 -13.60 -1.08 7.70
N GLU A 292 -13.91 -1.04 8.98
CA GLU A 292 -13.18 -1.79 10.01
C GLU A 292 -13.39 -3.29 9.85
N LYS A 293 -14.63 -3.74 9.61
CA LYS A 293 -14.92 -5.15 9.26
C LYS A 293 -14.08 -5.63 8.08
N ARG A 294 -13.97 -4.83 7.00
CA ARG A 294 -13.11 -5.17 5.84
C ARG A 294 -11.61 -5.17 6.16
N ARG A 295 -11.15 -4.33 7.10
CA ARG A 295 -9.76 -4.35 7.58
C ARG A 295 -9.50 -5.59 8.42
N ALA A 296 -10.36 -5.90 9.38
CA ALA A 296 -10.29 -7.10 10.22
C ALA A 296 -10.33 -8.38 9.38
N GLN A 297 -11.19 -8.47 8.36
CA GLN A 297 -11.19 -9.61 7.45
C GLN A 297 -9.87 -9.76 6.67
N ARG A 298 -9.29 -8.66 6.19
CA ARG A 298 -7.98 -8.68 5.52
C ARG A 298 -6.88 -9.12 6.48
N GLN A 299 -6.90 -8.61 7.70
CA GLN A 299 -5.98 -8.97 8.76
C GLN A 299 -6.05 -10.48 9.07
N ARG A 300 -7.25 -11.00 9.36
CA ARG A 300 -7.48 -12.43 9.57
C ARG A 300 -7.02 -13.29 8.40
N ARG A 301 -7.26 -12.85 7.16
CA ARG A 301 -6.78 -13.58 5.96
C ARG A 301 -5.25 -13.58 5.88
N TRP A 302 -4.60 -12.51 6.28
CA TRP A 302 -3.14 -12.43 6.32
C TRP A 302 -2.57 -13.33 7.41
N GLU A 303 -3.12 -13.26 8.63
CA GLU A 303 -2.77 -14.11 9.76
C GLU A 303 -2.95 -15.60 9.43
N LYS A 304 -4.05 -15.98 8.79
CA LYS A 304 -4.24 -17.36 8.31
C LYS A 304 -3.18 -17.79 7.31
N ARG A 305 -2.71 -16.89 6.45
CA ARG A 305 -1.64 -17.20 5.49
C ARG A 305 -0.29 -17.35 6.19
N THR A 306 0.04 -16.47 7.13
CA THR A 306 1.31 -16.55 7.88
C THR A 306 1.33 -17.80 8.76
N ALA A 307 0.24 -18.06 9.50
CA ALA A 307 0.07 -19.28 10.28
C ALA A 307 0.20 -20.53 9.41
N GLY A 308 -0.48 -20.59 8.26
CA GLY A 308 -0.39 -21.73 7.35
C GLY A 308 1.00 -21.94 6.71
N VAL A 309 1.85 -20.89 6.64
CA VAL A 309 3.25 -21.04 6.22
C VAL A 309 4.09 -21.65 7.34
N VAL A 310 3.93 -21.15 8.57
CA VAL A 310 4.62 -21.66 9.75
C VAL A 310 4.24 -23.12 10.01
N GLU A 311 2.96 -23.44 9.94
CA GLU A 311 2.44 -24.80 10.13
C GLU A 311 3.05 -25.77 9.10
N LYS A 312 3.09 -25.39 7.81
CA LYS A 312 3.72 -26.23 6.77
C LYS A 312 5.23 -26.41 7.00
N MET A 313 5.90 -25.41 7.55
CA MET A 313 7.32 -25.50 7.90
C MET A 313 7.51 -26.49 9.06
N GLN A 314 6.70 -26.39 10.11
CA GLN A 314 6.70 -27.30 11.25
C GLN A 314 6.38 -28.73 10.82
N GLN A 315 5.29 -28.95 10.07
CA GLN A 315 4.93 -30.27 9.54
C GLN A 315 6.07 -30.92 8.74
N ARG A 316 6.85 -30.15 7.96
CA ARG A 316 8.03 -30.67 7.25
C ARG A 316 9.14 -31.09 8.22
N GLN A 317 9.41 -30.27 9.24
CA GLN A 317 10.39 -30.58 10.27
C GLN A 317 9.97 -31.82 11.08
N ASP A 318 8.70 -31.92 11.46
CA ASP A 318 8.17 -33.04 12.23
C ASP A 318 8.18 -34.34 11.43
N ARG A 319 7.82 -34.29 10.14
CA ARG A 319 7.99 -35.44 9.24
C ARG A 319 9.46 -35.89 9.17
N ARG A 320 10.40 -34.95 9.08
CA ARG A 320 11.84 -35.27 9.10
C ARG A 320 12.25 -35.91 10.42
N ARG A 321 11.81 -35.36 11.56
CA ARG A 321 12.08 -35.91 12.90
C ARG A 321 11.51 -37.31 13.07
N GLN A 322 10.27 -37.54 12.66
CA GLN A 322 9.62 -38.86 12.69
C GLN A 322 10.34 -39.87 11.80
N ASN A 323 10.73 -39.49 10.57
CA ASN A 323 11.49 -40.38 9.69
C ASN A 323 12.87 -40.73 10.26
N LEU A 324 13.54 -39.78 10.91
CA LEU A 324 14.80 -40.05 11.61
C LEU A 324 14.61 -40.99 12.81
N ARG A 325 13.55 -40.79 13.60
CA ARG A 325 13.19 -41.69 14.71
C ARG A 325 12.91 -43.11 14.20
N LYS A 326 12.10 -43.25 13.14
CA LYS A 326 11.82 -44.55 12.49
C LYS A 326 13.10 -45.22 11.97
N LYS A 327 14.01 -44.46 11.34
CA LYS A 327 15.31 -44.99 10.89
C LYS A 327 16.18 -45.46 12.07
N LYS A 328 16.19 -44.74 13.19
CA LYS A 328 16.92 -45.14 14.40
C LYS A 328 16.32 -46.41 15.00
N ALA A 329 14.99 -46.48 15.15
CA ALA A 329 14.27 -47.66 15.63
C ALA A 329 14.53 -48.87 14.74
N ALA A 330 14.36 -48.75 13.42
CA ALA A 330 14.62 -49.84 12.48
C ALA A 330 16.09 -50.31 12.51
N ARG A 331 17.06 -49.41 12.75
CA ARG A 331 18.47 -49.79 12.96
C ARG A 331 18.66 -50.58 14.25
N ALA A 332 17.99 -50.18 15.33
CA ALA A 332 18.01 -50.90 16.60
C ALA A 332 17.35 -52.28 16.46
N GLU A 333 16.16 -52.37 15.86
CA GLU A 333 15.47 -53.63 15.56
C GLU A 333 16.31 -54.56 14.69
N ARG A 334 16.95 -54.05 13.62
CA ARG A 334 17.87 -54.86 12.80
C ARG A 334 19.05 -55.39 13.61
N ARG A 335 19.55 -54.65 14.60
CA ARG A 335 20.61 -55.13 15.51
C ARG A 335 20.07 -56.23 16.42
N LEU A 336 18.88 -56.05 17.00
CA LEU A 336 18.21 -57.07 17.83
C LEU A 336 17.93 -58.36 17.03
N GLN A 337 17.38 -58.25 15.82
CA GLN A 337 17.12 -59.39 14.93
C GLN A 337 18.41 -60.13 14.55
N LYS A 338 19.51 -59.41 14.29
CA LYS A 338 20.82 -60.03 14.03
C LYS A 338 21.36 -60.77 15.26
N ALA A 339 21.13 -60.26 16.47
CA ALA A 339 21.51 -60.94 17.70
C ALA A 339 20.70 -62.23 17.89
N ARG A 340 19.38 -62.18 17.68
CA ARG A 340 18.50 -63.36 17.71
C ARG A 340 18.93 -64.43 16.70
N LYS A 341 19.22 -64.04 15.44
CA LYS A 341 19.72 -64.97 14.40
C LYS A 341 21.06 -65.62 14.75
N LYS A 342 21.87 -64.98 15.61
CA LYS A 342 23.13 -65.52 16.12
C LYS A 342 22.95 -66.33 17.42
N GLY A 343 21.70 -66.60 17.84
CA GLY A 343 21.39 -67.36 19.05
C GLY A 343 21.59 -66.60 20.36
N ARG A 344 21.80 -65.27 20.34
CA ARG A 344 21.91 -64.49 21.58
C ARG A 344 20.52 -64.22 22.15
N VAL A 345 20.30 -64.63 23.40
CA VAL A 345 19.07 -64.35 24.15
C VAL A 345 19.05 -62.88 24.56
N LEU A 346 18.00 -62.15 24.18
CA LEU A 346 17.83 -60.75 24.56
C LEU A 346 16.98 -60.62 25.84
N PRO A 347 17.17 -59.56 26.64
CA PRO A 347 16.35 -59.33 27.85
C PRO A 347 14.84 -59.29 27.58
N GLN A 348 14.43 -58.82 26.40
CA GLN A 348 13.03 -58.82 25.97
C GLN A 348 12.48 -60.23 25.75
N ASP A 349 13.32 -61.17 25.34
CA ASP A 349 12.93 -62.55 25.09
C ASP A 349 12.77 -63.31 26.43
N LEU A 350 13.60 -62.97 27.44
CA LEU A 350 13.46 -63.45 28.81
C LEU A 350 12.16 -62.95 29.47
N ALA A 351 11.84 -61.67 29.28
CA ALA A 351 10.59 -61.08 29.76
C ALA A 351 9.36 -61.69 29.06
N HIS A 352 9.45 -62.01 27.77
CA HIS A 352 8.36 -62.70 27.06
C HIS A 352 8.19 -64.16 27.48
N ALA A 353 9.26 -64.83 27.89
CA ALA A 353 9.23 -66.19 28.41
C ALA A 353 8.78 -66.26 29.89
N GLY A 354 8.53 -65.11 30.56
CA GLY A 354 8.14 -65.06 31.96
C GLY A 354 9.27 -65.44 32.94
N LEU A 355 10.52 -65.36 32.48
CA LEU A 355 11.73 -65.75 33.23
C LEU A 355 12.53 -64.55 33.75
N ALA A 356 11.95 -63.35 33.68
CA ALA A 356 12.59 -62.08 34.05
C ALA A 356 11.89 -61.40 35.23
#